data_AF-A0A378BR81-F1
#
_entry.id   AF-A0A378BR81-F1
#
_cell.length_a   1.000
_cell.length_b   1.000
_cell.length_c   1.000
_cell.angle_alpha   90.00
_cell.angle_beta   90.00
_cell.angle_gamma   90.00
#
_symmetry.space_group_name_H-M   'P 1'
#
loop_
_entity.id
_entity.type
_entity.pdbx_description
1 polymer ?
#
loop_
_entity_poly.entity_id
_entity_poly.type
_entity_poly.pdbx_seq_one_letter_code
_entity_poly.pdbx_strand_id
1 'polypeptide(L)' 'MAADGSRSSLGARCGISWQQQPYEQLAIIANVSTALPHEGRAFERFTEHGPLAMLPMSQGALFAGVVPSAVAARRGA' A
#
# COMPACT_ATOMS: atom_id res chain seq x y z
N MET A 1 18.28 -20.32 1.21
CA MET A 1 17.23 -19.40 0.72
C MET A 1 17.39 -18.10 1.49
N ALA A 2 17.60 -16.97 0.80
CA ALA A 2 17.62 -15.65 1.45
C ALA A 2 16.24 -15.01 1.28
N ALA A 3 15.65 -14.53 2.38
CA ALA A 3 14.33 -13.91 2.43
C ALA A 3 14.38 -12.63 3.28
N ASP A 4 15.42 -11.82 3.07
CA ASP A 4 15.76 -10.62 3.86
C ASP A 4 15.17 -9.30 3.30
N GLY A 5 14.19 -9.43 2.40
CA GLY A 5 13.34 -8.32 1.95
C GLY A 5 14.02 -7.30 1.03
N SER A 6 13.37 -6.15 0.86
CA SER A 6 13.75 -5.11 -0.11
C SER A 6 15.10 -4.44 0.13
N ARG A 7 15.74 -4.70 1.27
CA ARG A 7 17.09 -4.19 1.62
C ARG A 7 18.04 -5.34 1.98
N SER A 8 17.92 -6.45 1.24
CA SER A 8 18.75 -7.65 1.41
C SER A 8 20.24 -7.33 1.44
N SER A 9 20.88 -7.56 2.59
CA SER A 9 22.33 -7.40 2.75
C SER A 9 23.10 -8.51 2.04
N LEU A 10 22.46 -9.67 1.85
CA LEU A 10 23.04 -10.81 1.15
C LEU A 10 23.04 -10.57 -0.37
N GLY A 11 21.98 -9.96 -0.91
CA GLY A 11 21.92 -9.53 -2.31
C GLY A 11 23.00 -8.51 -2.66
N ALA A 12 23.21 -7.52 -1.79
CA ALA A 12 24.27 -6.52 -1.96
C ALA A 12 25.68 -7.15 -1.97
N ARG A 13 25.93 -8.11 -1.06
CA ARG A 13 27.21 -8.83 -0.97
C ARG A 13 27.49 -9.76 -2.15
N CYS A 14 26.44 -10.25 -2.82
CA CYS A 14 26.55 -11.05 -4.03
C CYS A 14 26.62 -10.20 -5.32
N GLY A 15 26.71 -8.88 -5.22
CA GLY A 15 26.78 -7.99 -6.39
C GLY A 15 25.45 -7.83 -7.14
N ILE A 16 24.33 -8.20 -6.53
CA ILE A 16 23.00 -8.03 -7.12
C ILE A 16 22.63 -6.55 -7.04
N SER A 17 22.47 -5.92 -8.20
CA SER A 17 22.09 -4.51 -8.32
C SER A 17 20.57 -4.37 -8.32
N TRP A 18 20.05 -3.43 -7.54
CA TRP A 18 18.63 -3.13 -7.46
C TRP A 18 18.29 -1.95 -8.39
N GLN A 19 17.24 -2.11 -9.20
CA GLN A 19 16.65 -1.01 -9.95
C GLN A 19 15.43 -0.49 -9.20
N GLN A 20 15.41 0.81 -8.93
CA GLN A 20 14.29 1.48 -8.29
C GLN A 20 13.73 2.52 -9.26
N GLN A 21 12.41 2.48 -9.47
CA GLN A 21 11.70 3.49 -10.24
C GLN A 21 10.59 4.05 -9.35
N PRO A 22 10.62 5.35 -9.01
CA PRO A 22 9.58 5.97 -8.21
C PRO A 22 8.27 6.03 -9.01
N TYR A 23 7.17 5.61 -8.39
CA TYR A 23 5.83 5.63 -9.01
C TYR A 23 5.14 7.00 -8.94
N GLU A 24 5.76 7.99 -8.28
CA GLU A 24 5.17 9.32 -8.00
C GLU A 24 3.79 9.29 -7.31
N GLN A 25 3.48 8.16 -6.69
CA GLN A 25 2.25 7.84 -6.00
C GLN A 25 2.54 7.43 -4.56
N LEU A 26 1.63 7.77 -3.65
CA LEU A 26 1.70 7.38 -2.25
C LEU A 26 0.49 6.52 -1.89
N ALA A 27 0.74 5.45 -1.15
CA ALA A 27 -0.31 4.62 -0.58
C ALA A 27 -0.72 5.16 0.80
N ILE A 28 -2.01 5.37 0.99
CA ILE A 28 -2.65 5.65 2.28
C ILE A 28 -3.23 4.32 2.76
N ILE A 29 -2.85 3.92 3.98
CA ILE A 29 -3.33 2.70 4.62
C ILE A 29 -3.96 3.08 5.95
N ALA A 30 -5.16 2.57 6.22
CA ALA A 30 -5.86 2.83 7.47
C ALA A 30 -6.69 1.61 7.90
N ASN A 31 -6.78 1.37 9.20
CA ASN A 31 -7.80 0.49 9.75
C ASN A 31 -9.09 1.29 9.90
N VAL A 32 -10.18 0.77 9.33
CA VAL A 32 -11.48 1.44 9.32
C VAL A 32 -12.57 0.51 9.85
N SER A 33 -13.55 1.09 10.53
CA SER A 33 -14.79 0.39 10.87
C SER A 33 -15.82 0.68 9.79
N THR A 34 -16.51 -0.36 9.33
CA THR A 34 -17.58 -0.25 8.32
C THR A 34 -18.94 -0.30 9.00
N ALA A 35 -19.90 0.48 8.48
CA ALA A 35 -21.27 0.46 9.01
C ALA A 35 -21.98 -0.88 8.78
N LEU A 36 -21.60 -1.58 7.71
CA LEU A 36 -22.07 -2.93 7.39
C LEU A 36 -20.92 -3.93 7.57
N PRO A 37 -21.19 -5.18 7.99
CA PRO A 37 -20.19 -6.24 8.01
C PRO A 37 -19.61 -6.46 6.60
N HIS A 38 -18.29 -6.65 6.52
CA HIS A 38 -17.62 -6.97 5.25
C HIS A 38 -17.81 -8.44 4.82
N GLU A 39 -18.37 -9.31 5.68
CA GLU A 39 -18.69 -10.73 5.38
C GLU A 39 -17.50 -11.54 4.82
N GLY A 40 -16.28 -11.22 5.27
CA GLY A 40 -15.06 -11.84 4.73
C GLY A 40 -14.77 -11.52 3.26
N ARG A 41 -15.43 -10.50 2.68
CA ARG A 41 -15.24 -10.08 1.29
C ARG A 41 -14.28 -8.92 1.20
N ALA A 42 -13.35 -9.01 0.25
CA ALA A 42 -12.53 -7.89 -0.18
C ALA A 42 -13.27 -7.10 -1.26
N PHE A 43 -13.10 -5.78 -1.23
CA PHE A 43 -13.62 -4.87 -2.25
C PHE A 43 -12.46 -4.11 -2.88
N GLU A 44 -12.56 -3.89 -4.19
CA GLU A 44 -11.64 -3.02 -4.91
C GLU A 44 -12.44 -2.11 -5.83
N ARG A 45 -12.03 -0.84 -5.91
CA ARG A 45 -12.57 0.14 -6.83
C ARG A 45 -11.45 0.90 -7.51
N PHE A 46 -11.48 0.89 -8.83
CA PHE A 46 -10.61 1.74 -9.65
C PHE A 46 -11.24 3.12 -9.75
N THR A 47 -10.51 4.13 -9.28
CA THR A 47 -10.91 5.55 -9.39
C THR A 47 -9.95 6.27 -10.33
N GLU A 48 -10.32 7.46 -10.78
CA GLU A 48 -9.43 8.32 -11.58
C GLU A 48 -8.10 8.67 -10.88
N HIS A 49 -8.07 8.59 -9.55
CA HIS A 49 -6.88 8.88 -8.74
C HIS A 49 -6.06 7.63 -8.39
N GLY A 50 -6.51 6.44 -8.83
CA GLY A 50 -5.87 5.17 -8.56
C GLY A 50 -6.81 4.14 -7.91
N PRO A 51 -6.30 2.93 -7.64
CA PRO A 51 -7.06 1.87 -7.00
C PRO A 51 -7.29 2.16 -5.52
N LEU A 52 -8.46 1.75 -5.04
CA LEU A 52 -8.84 1.71 -3.64
C LEU A 52 -9.27 0.29 -3.29
N ALA A 53 -8.70 -0.27 -2.23
CA ALA A 53 -9.01 -1.60 -1.73
C ALA A 53 -9.49 -1.56 -0.28
N MET A 54 -10.42 -2.45 0.03
CA MET A 54 -10.89 -2.73 1.38
C MET A 54 -10.74 -4.23 1.63
N LEU A 55 -9.84 -4.59 2.56
CA LEU A 55 -9.54 -5.98 2.89
C LEU A 55 -10.19 -6.33 4.24
N PRO A 56 -10.93 -7.45 4.31
CA PRO A 56 -11.60 -7.88 5.53
C PRO A 56 -10.57 -8.29 6.58
N MET A 57 -10.72 -7.79 7.81
CA MET A 57 -9.88 -8.14 8.95
C MET A 57 -10.77 -8.73 10.06
N SER A 58 -10.17 -9.38 11.05
CA SER A 58 -10.91 -9.99 12.16
C SER A 58 -11.73 -8.97 12.98
N GLN A 59 -11.29 -7.71 13.01
CA GLN A 59 -11.94 -6.61 13.75
C GLN A 59 -11.99 -5.33 12.90
N GLY A 60 -12.75 -5.36 11.80
CA GLY A 60 -12.94 -4.23 10.89
C GLY A 60 -12.34 -4.50 9.51
N ALA A 61 -11.91 -3.46 8.81
CA ALA A 61 -11.32 -3.60 7.49
C ALA A 61 -10.06 -2.77 7.35
N LEU A 62 -9.10 -3.28 6.57
CA LEU A 62 -7.97 -2.49 6.11
C LEU A 62 -8.38 -1.75 4.85
N PHE A 63 -8.33 -0.42 4.89
CA PHE A 63 -8.42 0.43 3.72
C PHE A 63 -7.01 0.67 3.17
N ALA A 64 -6.84 0.53 1.86
CA ALA A 64 -5.64 0.92 1.12
C ALA A 64 -6.05 1.73 -0.11
N GLY A 65 -5.50 2.93 -0.27
CA GLY A 65 -5.78 3.78 -1.42
C GLY A 65 -4.54 4.48 -1.93
N VAL A 66 -4.50 4.78 -3.22
CA VAL A 66 -3.37 5.50 -3.82
C VAL A 66 -3.76 6.95 -4.08
N VAL A 67 -2.86 7.87 -3.79
CA VAL A 67 -2.99 9.29 -4.13
C VAL A 67 -1.73 9.81 -4.82
N PRO A 68 -1.83 10.78 -5.75
CA PRO A 68 -0.66 11.43 -6.32
C PRO A 68 0.21 12.09 -5.24
N SER A 69 1.52 11.93 -5.34
CA SER A 69 2.48 12.48 -4.37
C SER A 69 2.38 14.01 -4.22
N ALA A 70 2.08 14.72 -5.32
CA ALA A 70 1.85 16.17 -5.33
C ALA A 70 0.63 16.64 -4.51
N VAL A 71 -0.35 15.76 -4.28
CA VAL A 71 -1.56 16.06 -3.48
C VAL A 71 -1.30 15.81 -2.00
N ALA A 72 -0.56 14.75 -1.67
CA ALA A 72 -0.23 14.40 -0.28
C ALA A 72 0.65 15.45 0.42
N ALA A 73 1.52 16.14 -0.33
CA ALA A 73 2.43 17.16 0.21
C ALA A 73 1.73 18.43 0.75
N ARG A 74 0.43 18.62 0.48
CA ARG A 74 -0.30 19.88 0.78
C ARG A 74 -1.01 19.92 2.14
N ARG A 75 -0.81 18.93 3.02
CA ARG A 75 -1.51 18.79 4.31
C ARG A 75 -0.57 18.70 5.53
N GLY A 76 0.58 19.38 5.47
CA GLY A 76 1.58 19.43 6.54
C GLY A 76 1.97 20.84 6.96
N ALA A 77 0.98 21.70 7.28
CA ALA A 77 1.16 22.97 7.96
C ALA A 77 0.13 23.10 9.09
#